data_AF-A0A7C6T6V8-F1
#
_entry.id   AF-A0A7C6T6V8-F1
#
_cell.length_a   1.000
_cell.length_b   1.000
_cell.length_c   1.000
_cell.angle_alpha   90.00
_cell.angle_beta   90.00
_cell.angle_gamma   90.00
#
_symmetry.space_group_name_H-M   'P 1'
#
loop_
_entity.id
_entity.type
_entity.pdbx_description
1 polymer ?
#
loop_
_entity_poly.entity_id
_entity_poly.type
_entity_poly.pdbx_seq_one_letter_code
_entity_poly.pdbx_strand_id
1 'polypeptide(L)'
;PKLALALMSGLSVDELIQCVQAEDTSRLMKVPGVGKKTADRLLVELKDRFKNWESTPLGGQTSMEPAALSAVTNAQSAESDAVSALIGLGFKPAQASRAVSSVFAEGLSSEDLIRCALKGMA
;
A
#
# COMPACT_ATOMS: atom_id res chain seq x y z
N PRO A 1 1.98 4.35 -21.35
CA PRO A 1 0.58 4.60 -20.89
C PRO A 1 -0.51 3.82 -21.64
N LYS A 2 -0.38 3.51 -22.94
CA LYS A 2 -1.44 2.84 -23.73
C LYS A 2 -1.83 1.45 -23.21
N LEU A 3 -0.85 0.65 -22.77
CA LEU A 3 -1.09 -0.70 -22.27
C LEU A 3 -1.88 -0.69 -20.94
N ALA A 4 -1.52 0.19 -20.01
CA ALA A 4 -2.21 0.34 -18.73
C ALA A 4 -3.65 0.82 -18.92
N LEU A 5 -3.89 1.74 -19.86
CA LEU A 5 -5.22 2.20 -20.20
C LEU A 5 -6.05 1.07 -20.83
N ALA A 6 -5.48 0.32 -21.78
CA ALA A 6 -6.14 -0.85 -22.37
C ALA A 6 -6.49 -1.94 -21.33
N LEU A 7 -5.60 -2.16 -20.35
CA LEU A 7 -5.85 -3.06 -19.21
C LEU A 7 -7.02 -2.56 -18.37
N MET A 8 -7.01 -1.29 -17.95
CA MET A 8 -8.06 -0.70 -17.12
C MET A 8 -9.40 -0.52 -17.86
N SER A 9 -9.39 -0.45 -19.18
CA SER A 9 -10.61 -0.43 -20.00
C SER A 9 -11.18 -1.83 -20.26
N GLY A 10 -10.36 -2.88 -20.15
CA GLY A 10 -10.77 -4.26 -20.39
C GLY A 10 -11.05 -5.08 -19.11
N LEU A 11 -10.50 -4.66 -17.97
CA LEU A 11 -10.64 -5.32 -16.68
C LEU A 11 -10.84 -4.28 -15.58
N SER A 12 -11.79 -4.55 -14.68
CA SER A 12 -11.94 -3.80 -13.45
C SER A 12 -10.73 -4.02 -12.54
N VAL A 13 -10.47 -3.10 -11.61
CA VAL A 13 -9.39 -3.24 -10.61
C VAL A 13 -9.54 -4.54 -9.83
N ASP A 14 -10.76 -4.85 -9.39
CA ASP A 14 -11.07 -6.07 -8.65
C ASP A 14 -10.80 -7.34 -9.48
N GLU A 15 -11.24 -7.35 -10.74
CA GLU A 15 -10.99 -8.46 -11.66
C GLU A 15 -9.49 -8.66 -11.95
N LEU A 16 -8.71 -7.57 -12.00
CA LEU A 16 -7.27 -7.63 -12.16
C LEU A 16 -6.61 -8.26 -10.93
N ILE A 17 -7.03 -7.87 -9.73
CA ILE A 17 -6.54 -8.45 -8.47
C ILE A 17 -6.87 -9.95 -8.43
N GLN A 18 -8.12 -10.31 -8.72
CA GLN A 18 -8.54 -11.72 -8.77
C GLN A 18 -7.75 -12.52 -9.82
N CYS A 19 -7.53 -11.95 -11.02
CA CYS A 19 -6.70 -12.61 -12.05
C CYS A 19 -5.28 -12.88 -11.56
N VAL A 20 -4.67 -11.91 -10.88
CA VAL A 20 -3.30 -12.03 -10.41
C VAL A 20 -3.18 -13.01 -9.24
N GLN A 21 -4.17 -13.05 -8.35
CA GLN A 21 -4.23 -14.05 -7.26
C GLN A 21 -4.46 -15.46 -7.80
N ALA A 22 -5.31 -15.61 -8.82
CA ALA A 22 -5.62 -16.89 -9.45
C ALA A 22 -4.56 -17.34 -10.49
N GLU A 23 -3.49 -16.56 -10.69
CA GLU A 23 -2.45 -16.82 -11.70
C GLU A 23 -3.01 -17.03 -13.13
N ASP A 24 -4.11 -16.34 -13.45
CA ASP A 24 -4.80 -16.49 -14.73
C ASP A 24 -4.16 -15.60 -15.82
N THR A 25 -3.04 -16.08 -16.37
CA THR A 25 -2.33 -15.45 -17.49
C THR A 25 -3.19 -15.36 -18.75
N SER A 26 -4.19 -16.24 -18.90
CA SER A 26 -5.06 -16.26 -20.09
C SER A 26 -5.97 -15.05 -20.14
N ARG A 27 -6.48 -14.59 -18.99
CA ARG A 27 -7.27 -13.35 -18.91
C ARG A 27 -6.44 -12.11 -19.24
N LEU A 28 -5.20 -12.04 -18.76
CA LEU A 28 -4.29 -10.93 -19.06
C LEU A 28 -3.99 -10.82 -20.57
N MET A 29 -3.85 -11.97 -21.26
CA MET A 29 -3.60 -12.01 -22.72
C MET A 29 -4.80 -11.60 -23.58
N LYS A 30 -6.02 -11.50 -23.02
CA LYS A 30 -7.20 -11.00 -23.77
C LYS A 30 -7.12 -9.50 -24.04
N VAL A 31 -6.25 -8.77 -23.33
CA VAL A 31 -6.08 -7.34 -23.51
C VAL A 31 -5.24 -7.07 -24.78
N PRO A 32 -5.69 -6.18 -25.68
CA PRO A 32 -4.96 -5.88 -26.90
C PRO A 32 -3.56 -5.32 -26.58
N GLY A 33 -2.53 -5.99 -27.08
CA GLY A 33 -1.13 -5.61 -26.84
C GLY A 33 -0.45 -6.35 -25.68
N VAL A 34 -1.16 -7.24 -24.96
CA VAL A 34 -0.57 -8.12 -23.95
C VAL A 34 -0.33 -9.51 -24.54
N GLY A 35 0.93 -9.80 -24.88
CA GLY A 35 1.35 -11.15 -25.27
C GLY A 35 1.77 -12.00 -24.07
N LYS A 36 1.99 -13.31 -24.28
CA LYS A 36 2.37 -14.29 -23.24
C LYS A 36 3.53 -13.82 -22.34
N LYS A 37 4.65 -13.40 -22.95
CA LYS A 37 5.83 -12.92 -22.22
C LYS A 37 5.55 -11.68 -21.36
N THR A 38 4.69 -10.79 -21.87
CA THR A 38 4.29 -9.58 -21.15
C THR A 38 3.33 -9.93 -20.02
N ALA A 39 2.39 -10.84 -20.25
CA ALA A 39 1.44 -11.32 -19.24
C ALA A 39 2.14 -12.02 -18.08
N ASP A 40 3.09 -12.93 -18.35
CA ASP A 40 3.90 -13.60 -17.32
C ASP A 40 4.69 -12.60 -16.48
N ARG A 41 5.33 -11.61 -17.14
CA ARG A 41 6.06 -10.56 -16.45
C ARG A 41 5.15 -9.71 -15.56
N LEU A 42 3.99 -9.29 -16.10
CA LEU A 42 2.97 -8.54 -15.36
C LEU A 42 2.48 -9.31 -14.14
N LEU A 43 2.25 -10.61 -14.27
CA LEU A 43 1.76 -11.44 -13.17
C LEU A 43 2.76 -11.47 -12.01
N VAL A 44 4.05 -11.68 -12.30
CA VAL A 44 5.10 -11.69 -11.28
C VAL A 44 5.25 -10.31 -10.62
N GLU A 45 5.33 -9.24 -11.42
CA GLU A 45 5.46 -7.88 -10.91
C GLU A 45 4.23 -7.48 -10.06
N LEU A 46 3.01 -7.75 -10.52
CA LEU A 46 1.79 -7.40 -9.77
C LEU A 46 1.62 -8.24 -8.51
N LYS A 47 1.97 -9.52 -8.53
CA LYS A 47 1.91 -10.40 -7.35
C LYS A 47 2.87 -9.95 -6.26
N ASP A 48 4.07 -9.50 -6.63
CA ASP A 48 5.02 -8.88 -5.70
C ASP A 48 4.41 -7.61 -5.10
N ARG A 49 3.91 -6.71 -5.95
CA ARG A 49 3.31 -5.44 -5.53
C ARG A 49 2.07 -5.62 -4.65
N PHE A 50 1.22 -6.59 -4.91
CA PHE A 50 0.03 -6.85 -4.09
C PHE A 50 0.38 -7.39 -2.70
N LYS A 51 1.40 -8.24 -2.57
CA LYS A 51 1.89 -8.66 -1.25
C LYS A 51 2.38 -7.47 -0.42
N ASN A 52 3.04 -6.50 -1.06
CA ASN A 52 3.43 -5.26 -0.40
C ASN A 52 2.23 -4.32 -0.16
N TRP A 53 1.19 -4.39 -0.99
CA TRP A 53 -0.03 -3.60 -0.86
C TRP A 53 -0.87 -4.03 0.34
N GLU A 54 -0.98 -5.33 0.63
CA GLU A 54 -1.64 -5.80 1.86
C GLU A 54 -0.91 -5.30 3.13
N SER A 55 0.38 -4.98 3.01
CA SER A 55 1.21 -4.41 4.09
C SER A 55 1.22 -2.87 4.09
N THR A 56 0.62 -2.23 3.09
CA THR A 56 0.54 -0.77 3.01
C THR A 56 -0.93 -0.40 3.15
N PRO A 57 -1.37 0.32 4.19
CA PRO A 57 -2.72 0.82 4.23
C PRO A 57 -2.84 1.85 3.10
N LEU A 58 -3.20 1.42 1.90
CA LEU A 58 -3.60 2.33 0.85
C LEU A 58 -4.96 2.87 1.28
N GLY A 59 -4.89 3.98 2.02
CA GLY A 59 -5.98 4.93 2.10
C GLY A 59 -6.48 5.15 0.69
N GLY A 60 -7.67 4.61 0.44
CA GLY A 60 -8.41 4.80 -0.79
C GLY A 60 -8.63 6.29 -0.97
N GLN A 61 -7.79 6.92 -1.78
CA GLN A 61 -8.13 8.17 -2.43
C GLN A 61 -9.11 7.84 -3.55
N THR A 62 -10.35 7.55 -3.16
CA THR A 62 -11.50 7.56 -4.05
C THR A 62 -12.53 8.47 -3.41
N SER A 63 -12.69 9.65 -4.00
CA SER A 63 -13.83 10.58 -3.91
C SER A 63 -14.46 10.87 -2.54
N MET A 64 -14.37 12.14 -2.15
CA MET A 64 -15.45 12.96 -1.59
C MET A 64 -16.47 12.26 -0.66
N GLU A 65 -16.28 12.40 0.66
CA GLU A 65 -17.26 12.93 1.63
C GLU A 65 -16.62 13.00 3.03
N PRO A 66 -16.83 14.06 3.84
CA PRO A 66 -16.40 14.07 5.23
C PRO A 66 -17.51 13.48 6.10
N ALA A 67 -17.43 12.19 6.43
CA ALA A 67 -18.30 11.64 7.46
C ALA A 67 -17.56 10.59 8.30
N ALA A 68 -17.45 10.93 9.57
CA ALA A 68 -16.95 10.09 10.64
C ALA A 68 -17.57 8.70 10.63
N LEU A 69 -16.74 7.65 10.76
CA LEU A 69 -16.90 6.57 11.74
C LEU A 69 -15.80 5.52 11.55
N SER A 70 -14.97 5.33 12.58
CA SER A 70 -14.84 4.05 13.31
C SER A 70 -13.44 3.88 13.91
N ALA A 71 -13.37 4.23 15.19
CA ALA A 71 -12.22 4.16 16.07
C ALA A 71 -11.90 2.71 16.54
N VAL A 72 -11.65 1.77 15.62
CA VAL A 72 -11.34 0.36 16.00
C VAL A 72 -10.04 -0.19 15.36
N THR A 73 -9.29 0.62 14.60
CA THR A 73 -7.99 0.19 14.02
C THR A 73 -6.81 1.12 14.37
N ASN A 74 -7.02 2.09 15.26
CA ASN A 74 -6.13 3.22 15.46
C ASN A 74 -4.69 2.88 15.90
N ALA A 75 -4.45 1.81 16.65
CA ALA A 75 -3.11 1.55 17.19
C ALA A 75 -2.12 1.05 16.11
N GLN A 76 -2.53 0.06 15.31
CA GLN A 76 -1.72 -0.44 14.19
C GLN A 76 -1.64 0.57 13.05
N SER A 77 -2.71 1.34 12.81
CA SER A 77 -2.69 2.42 11.84
C SER A 77 -1.76 3.56 12.29
N ALA A 78 -1.75 3.93 13.57
CA ALA A 78 -0.91 5.03 14.06
C ALA A 78 0.59 4.70 14.04
N GLU A 79 0.97 3.46 14.36
CA GLU A 79 2.37 3.01 14.22
C GLU A 79 2.82 3.03 12.76
N SER A 80 2.02 2.43 11.86
CA SER A 80 2.34 2.38 10.43
C SER A 80 2.39 3.77 9.79
N ASP A 81 1.51 4.68 10.20
CA ASP A 81 1.47 6.06 9.74
C ASP A 81 2.70 6.84 10.23
N ALA A 82 3.07 6.68 11.50
CA ALA A 82 4.28 7.30 12.06
C ALA A 82 5.56 6.82 11.37
N VAL A 83 5.69 5.51 11.09
CA VAL A 83 6.84 4.96 10.35
C VAL A 83 6.91 5.53 8.93
N SER A 84 5.78 5.62 8.25
CA SER A 84 5.69 6.17 6.89
C SER A 84 6.08 7.65 6.84
N ALA A 85 5.64 8.43 7.84
CA ALA A 85 6.02 9.84 7.98
C ALA A 85 7.53 10.01 8.20
N LEU A 86 8.15 9.18 9.06
CA LEU A 86 9.60 9.21 9.28
C LEU A 86 10.39 8.83 8.02
N ILE A 87 9.92 7.85 7.25
CA ILE A 87 10.53 7.51 5.95
C ILE A 87 10.41 8.70 4.99
N GLY A 88 9.26 9.38 4.96
CA GLY A 88 9.05 10.60 4.16
C GLY A 88 9.98 11.76 4.53
N LEU A 89 10.40 11.84 5.80
CA LEU A 89 11.41 12.79 6.29
C LEU A 89 12.85 12.40 5.92
N GLY A 90 13.06 11.22 5.32
CA GLY A 90 14.37 10.75 4.85
C GLY A 90 15.06 9.73 5.75
N PHE A 91 14.39 9.24 6.81
CA PHE A 91 14.95 8.18 7.66
C PHE A 91 14.88 6.81 6.98
N LYS A 92 15.86 5.94 7.27
CA LYS A 92 15.87 4.58 6.75
C LYS A 92 14.71 3.76 7.36
N PRO A 93 14.07 2.84 6.61
CA PRO A 93 12.92 2.08 7.10
C PRO A 93 13.19 1.34 8.42
N ALA A 94 14.37 0.72 8.55
CA ALA A 94 14.79 0.01 9.75
C ALA A 94 14.99 0.95 10.96
N GLN A 95 15.42 2.19 10.73
CA GLN A 95 15.60 3.20 11.77
C GLN A 95 14.23 3.78 12.20
N ALA A 96 13.37 4.08 11.23
CA ALA A 96 12.03 4.60 11.46
C ALA A 96 11.17 3.62 12.29
N SER A 97 11.13 2.35 11.88
CA SER A 97 10.39 1.31 12.62
C SER A 97 10.92 1.17 14.05
N ARG A 98 12.24 1.11 14.24
CA ARG A 98 12.83 0.98 15.58
C ARG A 98 12.53 2.19 16.48
N ALA A 99 12.56 3.40 15.92
CA ALA A 99 12.25 4.61 16.67
C ALA A 99 10.79 4.62 17.12
N VAL A 100 9.84 4.31 16.23
CA VAL A 100 8.40 4.27 16.58
C VAL A 100 8.10 3.17 17.57
N SER A 101 8.59 1.95 17.39
CA SER A 101 8.34 0.85 18.33
C SER A 101 8.97 1.08 19.71
N SER A 102 10.00 1.94 19.82
CA SER A 102 10.60 2.31 21.12
C SER A 102 9.77 3.32 21.92
N VAL A 103 8.92 4.09 21.25
CA VAL A 103 8.05 5.13 21.85
C VAL A 103 6.57 4.74 21.80
N PHE A 104 6.26 3.58 21.24
CA PHE A 104 4.90 3.09 21.10
C PHE A 104 4.27 2.84 22.47
N ALA A 105 3.14 3.48 22.70
CA ALA A 105 2.29 3.27 23.86
C ALA A 105 0.82 3.22 23.40
N GLU A 106 0.05 2.28 23.97
CA GLU A 106 -1.35 2.09 23.61
C GLU A 106 -2.14 3.38 23.85
N GLY A 107 -2.76 3.90 22.79
CA GLY A 107 -3.58 5.12 22.83
C GLY A 107 -2.90 6.41 22.36
N LEU A 108 -1.63 6.38 21.94
CA LEU A 108 -0.99 7.55 21.32
C LEU A 108 -1.45 7.77 19.88
N SER A 109 -1.60 9.04 19.50
CA SER A 109 -1.86 9.46 18.12
C SER A 109 -0.62 9.28 17.24
N SER A 110 -0.79 9.19 15.91
CA SER A 110 0.36 9.11 14.99
C SER A 110 1.26 10.35 15.09
N GLU A 111 0.69 11.53 15.31
CA GLU A 111 1.42 12.78 15.50
C GLU A 111 2.28 12.78 16.77
N ASP A 112 1.77 12.24 17.89
CA ASP A 112 2.52 12.11 19.13
C ASP A 112 3.63 11.06 19.02
N LEU A 113 3.38 9.96 18.30
CA LEU A 113 4.41 8.95 18.00
C LEU A 113 5.55 9.54 17.16
N ILE A 114 5.23 10.32 16.12
CA ILE A 114 6.25 11.00 15.30
C ILE A 114 7.06 11.97 16.15
N ARG A 115 6.40 12.78 17.00
CA ARG A 115 7.07 13.75 17.87
C ARG A 115 8.00 13.08 18.88
N CYS A 116 7.53 12.02 19.54
CA CYS A 116 8.35 11.26 20.49
C CYS A 116 9.51 10.54 19.80
N ALA A 117 9.28 9.93 18.63
CA ALA A 117 10.31 9.26 17.86
C ALA A 117 11.42 10.23 17.40
N LEU A 118 11.05 11.41 16.90
CA LEU A 118 12.02 12.45 16.53
C LEU A 118 12.81 12.95 17.73
N LYS A 119 12.15 13.11 18.90
CA LYS A 119 12.82 13.51 20.14
C LYS A 119 13.85 12.48 20.63
N GLY A 120 13.62 11.19 20.38
CA GLY A 120 14.57 10.11 20.73
C GLY A 120 15.71 9.91 19.72
N MET A 121 15.62 10.52 18.54
CA MET A 121 16.64 10.44 17.47
C MET A 121 17.54 11.67 17.38
N ALA A 122 17.21 12.75 18.08
CA ALA A 122 18.04 13.94 18.27
C ALA A 122 18.99 13.76 19.46
#